data_AF-A0AAD2EGW5-F1
#
_entry.id   AF-A0AAD2EGW5-F1
#
_cell.length_a   1.000
_cell.length_b   1.000
_cell.length_c   1.000
_cell.angle_alpha   90.00
_cell.angle_beta   90.00
_cell.angle_gamma   90.00
#
_symmetry.space_group_name_H-M   'P 1'
#
loop_
_entity.id
_entity.type
_entity.pdbx_description
1 polymer ?
#
loop_
_entity_poly.entity_id
_entity_poly.type
_entity_poly.pdbx_seq_one_letter_code
_entity_poly.pdbx_strand_id
1 'polypeptide(L)'
;MQVIGWSMWFSEYLFLERSWAKDESTLKLGFQRFRDFPLPFWLALFVEGTGFTQAKLLAAQEFAASMGLPVTRNVLIPRTKVDVDLKRHLMKDLPETDNAVAQCCRDAFVAKDKLLEKHIADNSFGEQLQDTGWPLESPVVVISWASLLTFGAYKFFHIITSILVERSSAMGLAIVTVLMQILIQFS
;
A
#
# COMPACT_ATOMS: atom_id res chain seq x y z
N MET A 1 0.23 0.26 15.28
CA MET A 1 0.58 -0.56 14.10
C MET A 1 -0.45 -1.68 13.94
N GLN A 2 -1.67 -1.33 13.52
CA GLN A 2 -2.72 -2.33 13.23
C GLN A 2 -3.03 -2.28 11.73
N VAL A 3 -3.25 -1.07 11.18
CA VAL A 3 -3.52 -0.84 9.75
C VAL A 3 -2.49 -1.51 8.82
N ILE A 4 -1.19 -1.47 9.16
CA ILE A 4 -0.13 -2.08 8.34
C ILE A 4 -0.22 -3.61 8.31
N GLY A 5 -0.57 -4.25 9.43
CA GLY A 5 -0.73 -5.70 9.49
C GLY A 5 -1.92 -6.17 8.64
N TRP A 6 -3.02 -5.42 8.68
CA TRP A 6 -4.18 -5.68 7.83
C TRP A 6 -3.85 -5.48 6.35
N SER A 7 -3.11 -4.44 5.97
CA SER A 7 -2.70 -4.24 4.57
C SER A 7 -1.77 -5.34 4.07
N MET A 8 -0.87 -5.84 4.91
CA MET A 8 0.01 -6.96 4.57
C MET A 8 -0.76 -8.27 4.40
N TRP A 9 -1.77 -8.50 5.26
CA TRP A 9 -2.67 -9.64 5.14
C TRP A 9 -3.51 -9.58 3.86
N PHE A 10 -4.12 -8.42 3.55
CA PHE A 10 -4.84 -8.20 2.29
C PHE A 10 -3.96 -8.30 1.04
N SER A 11 -2.64 -8.09 1.20
CA SER A 11 -1.67 -8.20 0.11
C SER A 11 -1.00 -9.58 0.04
N GLU A 12 -1.53 -10.59 0.76
CA GLU A 12 -1.02 -11.98 0.81
C GLU A 12 0.51 -12.07 1.06
N TYR A 13 1.04 -11.24 1.97
CA TYR A 13 2.45 -11.29 2.34
C TYR A 13 2.79 -12.62 3.05
N LEU A 14 3.84 -13.29 2.57
CA LEU A 14 4.42 -14.47 3.23
C LEU A 14 5.41 -14.01 4.30
N PHE A 15 5.04 -14.21 5.57
CA PHE A 15 5.94 -13.98 6.70
C PHE A 15 6.82 -15.21 6.89
N LEU A 16 8.13 -15.00 6.95
CA LEU A 16 9.13 -16.07 7.09
C LEU A 16 9.87 -15.89 8.42
N GLU A 17 10.07 -16.99 9.15
CA GLU A 17 10.71 -17.03 10.47
C GLU A 17 12.24 -17.17 10.40
N ARG A 18 12.82 -17.19 9.18
CA ARG A 18 14.26 -17.44 8.96
C ARG A 18 14.71 -18.81 9.48
N SER A 19 13.79 -19.78 9.47
CA SER A 19 14.07 -21.17 9.79
C SER A 19 13.51 -22.04 8.68
N TRP A 20 14.39 -22.57 7.84
CA TRP A 20 14.01 -23.35 6.66
C TRP A 20 13.03 -24.47 6.98
N ALA A 21 13.23 -25.16 8.10
CA ALA A 21 12.37 -26.26 8.55
C ALA A 21 10.90 -25.84 8.77
N LYS A 22 10.65 -24.58 9.12
CA LYS A 22 9.29 -24.02 9.30
C LYS A 22 8.79 -23.30 8.06
N ASP A 23 9.69 -22.58 7.40
CA ASP A 23 9.35 -21.70 6.28
C ASP A 23 9.07 -22.48 4.98
N GLU A 24 9.62 -23.69 4.83
CA GLU A 24 9.41 -24.51 3.63
C GLU A 24 7.93 -24.82 3.37
N SER A 25 7.17 -25.17 4.41
CA SER A 25 5.74 -25.50 4.27
C SER A 25 4.90 -24.25 3.95
N THR A 26 5.19 -23.13 4.62
CA THR A 26 4.54 -21.84 4.41
C THR A 26 4.80 -21.31 2.99
N LEU A 27 6.05 -21.41 2.51
CA LEU A 27 6.42 -21.05 1.15
C LEU A 27 5.71 -21.94 0.13
N LYS A 28 5.72 -23.26 0.32
CA LYS A 28 5.01 -24.20 -0.58
C LYS A 28 3.54 -23.86 -0.71
N LEU A 29 2.85 -23.61 0.39
CA LEU A 29 1.44 -23.20 0.38
C LEU A 29 1.22 -21.85 -0.32
N GLY A 30 2.11 -20.89 -0.08
CA GLY A 30 2.08 -19.59 -0.77
C GLY A 30 2.23 -19.72 -2.28
N PHE A 31 3.25 -20.45 -2.75
CA PHE A 31 3.48 -20.67 -4.17
C PHE A 31 2.35 -21.45 -4.85
N GLN A 32 1.75 -22.43 -4.18
CA GLN A 32 0.58 -23.14 -4.71
C GLN A 32 -0.61 -22.18 -4.91
N ARG A 33 -0.85 -21.24 -3.99
CA ARG A 33 -1.89 -20.21 -4.17
C ARG A 33 -1.57 -19.26 -5.33
N PHE A 34 -0.31 -18.91 -5.51
CA PHE A 34 0.11 -18.06 -6.62
C PHE A 34 0.05 -18.76 -7.98
N ARG A 35 0.08 -20.10 -8.03
CA ARG A 35 0.04 -20.86 -9.29
C ARG A 35 -1.23 -20.59 -10.12
N ASP A 36 -2.35 -20.34 -9.45
CA ASP A 36 -3.65 -20.15 -10.11
C ASP A 36 -3.92 -18.68 -10.46
N PHE A 37 -2.99 -17.76 -10.15
CA PHE A 37 -3.19 -16.32 -10.34
C PHE A 37 -2.57 -15.84 -11.68
N PRO A 38 -3.34 -15.20 -12.58
CA PRO A 38 -2.85 -14.85 -13.93
C PRO A 38 -1.99 -13.58 -14.00
N LEU A 39 -1.80 -12.86 -12.89
CA LEU A 39 -1.13 -11.54 -12.87
C LEU A 39 0.26 -11.62 -12.23
N PRO A 40 1.25 -10.88 -12.75
CA PRO A 40 2.59 -10.83 -12.19
C PRO A 40 2.59 -10.31 -10.74
N PHE A 41 3.42 -10.88 -9.88
CA PHE A 41 3.50 -10.51 -8.46
C PHE A 41 4.80 -9.79 -8.11
N TRP A 42 4.76 -9.06 -6.99
CA TRP A 42 5.92 -8.33 -6.45
C TRP A 42 6.56 -9.16 -5.35
N LEU A 43 7.84 -9.49 -5.50
CA LEU A 43 8.62 -10.10 -4.43
C LEU A 43 9.43 -9.00 -3.74
N ALA A 44 8.98 -8.58 -2.56
CA ALA A 44 9.68 -7.63 -1.73
C ALA A 44 10.56 -8.38 -0.71
N LEU A 45 11.88 -8.24 -0.85
CA LEU A 45 12.84 -8.87 0.06
C LEU A 45 13.46 -7.78 0.95
N PHE A 46 13.05 -7.72 2.20
CA PHE A 46 13.67 -6.83 3.17
C PHE A 46 15.07 -7.33 3.52
N VAL A 47 16.10 -6.68 2.98
CA VAL A 47 17.52 -7.04 3.17
C VAL A 47 17.96 -6.77 4.60
N GLU A 48 17.45 -5.69 5.20
CA GLU A 48 17.50 -5.47 6.64
C GLU A 48 16.39 -6.28 7.33
N GLY A 49 16.70 -7.54 7.62
CA GLY A 49 15.95 -8.28 8.63
C GLY A 49 16.05 -7.54 9.97
N THR A 50 14.91 -7.05 10.47
CA THR A 50 14.70 -6.39 11.76
C THR A 50 14.85 -7.36 12.94
N GLY A 51 15.97 -8.09 12.97
CA GLY A 51 16.37 -8.88 14.12
C GLY A 51 17.08 -7.98 15.12
N PHE A 52 16.51 -7.83 16.30
CA PHE A 52 17.20 -7.28 17.46
C PHE A 52 18.33 -8.23 17.86
N THR A 53 19.58 -7.77 17.79
CA THR A 53 20.76 -8.55 18.17
C THR A 53 21.62 -7.70 19.08
N GLN A 54 22.24 -8.29 20.11
CA GLN A 54 23.06 -7.56 21.08
C GLN A 54 24.19 -6.75 20.40
N ALA A 55 24.80 -7.30 19.35
CA ALA A 55 25.82 -6.60 18.56
C ALA A 55 25.28 -5.33 17.88
N LYS A 56 24.06 -5.39 17.33
CA LYS A 56 23.41 -4.23 16.70
C LYS A 56 23.02 -3.17 17.73
N LEU A 57 22.65 -3.59 18.94
CA LEU A 57 22.37 -2.67 20.04
C LEU A 57 23.63 -1.90 20.45
N LEU A 58 24.76 -2.59 20.63
CA LEU A 58 26.04 -1.94 20.96
C LEU A 58 26.46 -0.96 19.87
N ALA A 59 26.43 -1.36 18.60
CA ALA A 59 26.75 -0.47 17.49
C ALA A 59 25.80 0.74 17.41
N ALA A 60 24.50 0.56 17.68
CA ALA A 60 23.54 1.66 17.74
C ALA A 60 23.82 2.61 18.92
N GLN A 61 24.26 2.08 20.07
CA GLN A 61 24.63 2.89 21.24
C GLN A 61 25.91 3.71 20.99
N GLU A 62 26.92 3.12 20.34
CA GLU A 62 28.14 3.82 19.94
C GLU A 62 27.83 4.94 18.94
N PHE A 63 26.94 4.68 17.98
CA PHE A 63 26.45 5.70 17.04
C PHE A 63 25.64 6.81 17.75
N ALA A 64 24.82 6.46 18.73
CA ALA A 64 24.09 7.43 19.55
C ALA A 64 25.04 8.38 20.27
N ALA A 65 26.07 7.80 20.89
CA ALA A 65 27.07 8.53 21.67
C ALA A 65 27.89 9.48 20.80
N SER A 66 28.25 9.08 19.57
CA SER A 66 29.00 9.94 18.65
C SER A 66 28.16 11.08 18.06
N MET A 67 26.85 10.86 17.89
CA MET A 67 25.90 11.85 17.36
C MET A 67 25.26 12.74 18.45
N GLY A 68 25.58 12.50 19.73
CA GLY A 68 24.98 13.22 20.86
C GLY A 68 23.50 12.90 21.10
N LEU A 69 23.02 11.76 20.59
CA LEU A 69 21.65 11.28 20.76
C LEU A 69 21.49 10.52 22.09
N PRO A 70 20.28 10.47 22.68
CA PRO A 70 20.04 9.71 23.91
C PRO A 70 20.28 8.21 23.67
N VAL A 71 21.21 7.64 24.45
CA VAL A 71 21.59 6.22 24.34
C VAL A 71 20.43 5.35 24.84
N THR A 72 19.87 4.55 23.94
CA THR A 72 18.75 3.64 24.24
C THR A 72 19.25 2.31 24.81
N ARG A 73 18.59 1.80 25.87
CA ARG A 73 18.97 0.52 26.52
C ARG A 73 18.35 -0.73 25.88
N ASN A 74 17.09 -0.62 25.43
CA ASN A 74 16.28 -1.78 25.02
C ASN A 74 15.78 -1.69 23.58
N VAL A 75 16.07 -0.59 22.88
CA VAL A 75 15.50 -0.29 21.55
C VAL A 75 16.62 0.19 20.64
N LEU A 76 16.60 -0.22 19.38
CA LEU A 76 17.51 0.29 18.36
C LEU A 76 17.09 1.70 17.95
N ILE A 77 18.04 2.59 17.72
CA ILE A 77 17.74 3.92 17.21
C ILE A 77 17.16 3.77 15.80
N PRO A 78 15.99 4.37 15.51
CA PRO A 78 15.41 4.29 14.18
C PRO A 78 16.39 4.90 13.18
N ARG A 79 16.86 4.08 12.23
CA ARG A 79 17.66 4.56 11.11
C ARG A 79 16.74 5.37 10.21
N THR A 80 17.19 6.54 9.79
CA THR A 80 16.44 7.43 8.89
C THR A 80 16.38 6.91 7.45
N LYS A 81 17.13 5.86 7.14
CA LYS A 81 17.13 5.18 5.83
C LYS A 81 16.79 3.71 6.03
N VAL A 82 15.82 3.24 5.26
CA VAL A 82 15.46 1.83 5.14
C VAL A 82 15.66 1.48 3.68
N ASP A 83 16.57 0.56 3.42
CA ASP A 83 16.88 0.13 2.06
C ASP A 83 16.08 -1.15 1.75
N VAL A 84 15.32 -1.10 0.66
CA VAL A 84 14.42 -2.19 0.23
C VAL A 84 14.79 -2.60 -1.19
N ASP A 85 15.03 -3.89 -1.39
CA ASP A 85 15.21 -4.46 -2.73
C ASP A 85 13.87 -5.07 -3.19
N LEU A 86 13.34 -4.54 -4.29
CA LEU A 86 12.09 -5.00 -4.91
C LEU A 86 12.39 -5.54 -6.30
N LYS A 87 12.07 -6.82 -6.51
CA LYS A 87 12.21 -7.47 -7.80
C LYS A 87 10.87 -7.96 -8.32
N ARG A 88 10.56 -7.61 -9.56
CA ARG A 88 9.38 -8.12 -10.27
C ARG A 88 9.73 -9.43 -10.95
N HIS A 89 8.90 -10.45 -10.72
CA HIS A 89 9.03 -11.75 -11.37
C HIS A 89 7.77 -12.06 -12.17
N LEU A 90 7.91 -12.59 -13.39
CA LEU A 90 6.77 -13.15 -14.12
C LEU A 90 6.46 -14.56 -13.59
N MET A 91 5.18 -14.94 -13.57
CA MET A 91 4.79 -16.31 -13.21
C MET A 91 5.48 -17.38 -14.07
N LYS A 92 5.78 -17.08 -15.33
CA LYS A 92 6.47 -18.00 -16.25
C LYS A 92 7.92 -18.28 -15.86
N ASP A 93 8.52 -17.39 -15.07
CA ASP A 93 9.90 -17.52 -14.61
C ASP A 93 9.97 -18.33 -13.30
N LEU A 94 8.83 -18.69 -12.72
CA LEU A 94 8.79 -19.55 -11.54
C LEU A 94 8.88 -21.03 -11.97
N PRO A 95 9.68 -21.83 -11.25
CA PRO A 95 9.76 -23.25 -11.53
C PRO A 95 8.43 -23.97 -11.26
N GLU A 96 8.04 -24.87 -12.16
CA GLU A 96 6.74 -25.57 -12.13
C GLU A 96 6.67 -26.72 -11.11
N THR A 97 7.82 -27.20 -10.60
CA THR A 97 7.88 -28.36 -9.68
C THR A 97 8.26 -27.95 -8.26
N ASP A 98 7.63 -28.58 -7.25
CA ASP A 98 7.81 -28.25 -5.83
C ASP A 98 9.29 -28.28 -5.37
N ASN A 99 10.08 -29.21 -5.89
CA ASN A 99 11.51 -29.32 -5.60
C ASN A 99 12.31 -28.16 -6.22
N ALA A 100 11.93 -27.71 -7.40
CA ALA A 100 12.57 -26.59 -8.07
C ALA A 100 12.16 -25.24 -7.45
N VAL A 101 10.94 -25.11 -6.91
CA VAL A 101 10.52 -23.94 -6.10
C VAL A 101 11.38 -23.82 -4.85
N ALA A 102 11.57 -24.92 -4.12
CA ALA A 102 12.42 -24.93 -2.94
C ALA A 102 13.87 -24.53 -3.29
N GLN A 103 14.40 -25.01 -4.41
CA GLN A 103 15.73 -24.65 -4.88
C GLN A 103 15.82 -23.18 -5.29
N CYS A 104 14.85 -22.67 -6.06
CA CYS A 104 14.77 -21.26 -6.44
C CYS A 104 14.68 -20.33 -5.22
N CYS A 105 13.91 -20.71 -4.20
CA CYS A 105 13.85 -19.97 -2.94
C CYS A 105 15.22 -19.93 -2.26
N ARG A 106 15.91 -21.08 -2.16
CA ARG A 106 17.26 -21.15 -1.60
C ARG A 106 18.24 -20.28 -2.38
N ASP A 107 18.21 -20.34 -3.71
CA ASP A 107 19.08 -19.55 -4.57
C ASP A 107 18.78 -18.05 -4.43
N ALA A 108 17.51 -17.67 -4.31
CA ALA A 108 17.09 -16.29 -4.04
C ALA A 108 17.54 -15.80 -2.65
N PHE A 109 17.48 -16.66 -1.62
CA PHE A 109 18.01 -16.36 -0.29
C PHE A 109 19.53 -16.18 -0.29
N VAL A 110 20.26 -17.07 -0.96
CA VAL A 110 21.72 -16.96 -1.08
C VAL A 110 22.12 -15.72 -1.88
N ALA A 111 21.40 -15.40 -2.96
CA ALA A 111 21.62 -14.17 -3.71
C ALA A 111 21.38 -12.93 -2.84
N LYS A 112 20.33 -12.96 -2.01
CA LYS A 112 20.03 -11.90 -1.04
C LYS A 112 21.12 -11.74 0.01
N ASP A 113 21.66 -12.83 0.56
CA ASP A 113 22.75 -12.76 1.54
C ASP A 113 24.02 -12.16 0.92
N LYS A 114 24.32 -12.49 -0.35
CA LYS A 114 25.42 -11.84 -1.09
C LYS A 114 25.19 -10.35 -1.31
N LEU A 115 23.95 -9.94 -1.58
CA LEU A 115 23.60 -8.52 -1.70
C LEU A 115 23.72 -7.80 -0.35
N LEU A 116 23.40 -8.48 0.76
CA LEU A 116 23.60 -7.94 2.11
C LEU A 116 25.10 -7.75 2.41
N GLU A 117 25.94 -8.74 2.09
CA GLU A 117 27.39 -8.65 2.25
C GLU A 117 27.98 -7.51 1.41
N LYS A 118 27.54 -7.38 0.15
CA LYS A 118 27.95 -6.28 -0.72
C LYS A 118 27.50 -4.92 -0.17
N HIS A 119 26.29 -4.83 0.37
CA HIS A 119 25.80 -3.60 0.98
C HIS A 119 26.59 -3.21 2.23
N ILE A 120 26.95 -4.18 3.07
CA ILE A 120 27.82 -3.95 4.24
C ILE A 120 29.19 -3.41 3.80
N ALA A 121 29.71 -3.88 2.67
CA ALA A 121 31.00 -3.44 2.12
C ALA A 121 30.95 -2.05 1.46
N ASP A 122 29.92 -1.79 0.64
CA ASP A 122 29.88 -0.61 -0.24
C ASP A 122 28.97 0.53 0.28
N ASN A 123 28.18 0.33 1.35
CA ASN A 123 27.17 1.27 1.88
C ASN A 123 26.17 1.79 0.81
N SER A 124 26.06 1.11 -0.33
CA SER A 124 25.28 1.52 -1.48
C SER A 124 24.65 0.31 -2.15
N PHE A 125 23.32 0.30 -2.28
CA PHE A 125 22.68 -0.56 -3.27
C PHE A 125 22.90 0.10 -4.63
N GLY A 126 23.42 -0.64 -5.61
CA GLY A 126 23.57 -0.11 -6.96
C GLY A 126 22.23 0.48 -7.41
N GLU A 127 22.25 1.71 -7.92
CA GLU A 127 21.10 2.38 -8.53
C GLU A 127 20.61 1.53 -9.71
N GLN A 128 19.76 0.56 -9.43
CA GLN A 128 18.94 -0.06 -10.44
C GLN A 128 17.49 0.28 -10.11
N LEU A 129 17.22 1.58 -10.19
CA LEU A 129 15.87 2.11 -10.35
C LEU A 129 15.34 1.55 -11.68
N GLN A 130 14.75 0.36 -11.65
CA GLN A 130 13.90 -0.05 -12.75
C GLN A 130 12.72 0.92 -12.73
N ASP A 131 12.66 1.78 -13.75
CA ASP A 131 11.48 2.58 -14.02
C ASP A 131 10.28 1.64 -14.04
N THR A 132 9.50 1.70 -12.97
CA THR A 132 8.17 1.13 -12.99
C THR A 132 7.45 1.97 -14.03
N GLY A 133 7.38 1.47 -15.27
CA GLY A 133 6.68 2.10 -16.38
C GLY A 133 5.19 2.11 -16.10
N TRP A 134 4.77 2.90 -15.11
CA TRP A 134 3.38 3.26 -14.92
C TRP A 134 2.97 3.98 -16.20
N PRO A 135 2.02 3.43 -16.98
CA PRO A 135 1.54 4.12 -18.15
C PRO A 135 0.87 5.41 -17.65
N LEU A 136 1.50 6.55 -17.94
CA LEU A 136 1.05 7.89 -17.56
C LEU A 136 -0.38 8.18 -18.08
N GLU A 137 -0.86 7.39 -19.03
CA GLU A 137 -2.23 7.38 -19.55
C GLU A 137 -3.29 7.05 -18.49
N SER A 138 -2.97 6.16 -17.53
CA SER A 138 -3.92 5.72 -16.49
C SER A 138 -4.37 6.83 -15.52
N PRO A 139 -3.47 7.63 -14.91
CA PRO A 139 -3.89 8.70 -14.01
C PRO A 139 -4.69 9.83 -14.70
N VAL A 140 -4.39 10.15 -15.96
CA VAL A 140 -5.11 11.20 -16.70
C VAL A 140 -6.57 10.79 -16.94
N VAL A 141 -6.80 9.54 -17.31
CA VAL A 141 -8.15 9.00 -17.48
C VAL A 141 -8.92 9.05 -16.16
N VAL A 142 -8.31 8.60 -15.06
CA VAL A 142 -8.97 8.60 -13.74
C VAL A 142 -9.34 10.03 -13.27
N ILE A 143 -8.44 11.00 -13.44
CA ILE A 143 -8.70 12.40 -13.07
C ILE A 143 -9.82 12.99 -13.94
N SER A 144 -9.84 12.66 -15.24
CA SER A 144 -10.88 13.10 -16.17
C SER A 144 -12.26 12.55 -15.78
N TRP A 145 -12.35 11.25 -15.47
CA TRP A 145 -13.59 10.62 -15.03
C TRP A 145 -14.07 11.13 -13.67
N ALA A 146 -13.17 11.36 -12.70
CA ALA A 146 -13.52 11.95 -11.41
C ALA A 146 -14.08 13.37 -11.57
N SER A 147 -13.51 14.16 -12.49
CA SER A 147 -13.98 15.51 -12.81
C SER A 147 -15.37 15.50 -13.46
N LEU A 148 -15.61 14.57 -14.38
CA LEU A 148 -16.91 14.39 -15.03
C LEU A 148 -18.01 13.97 -14.04
N LEU A 149 -17.71 13.02 -13.16
CA LEU A 149 -18.66 12.55 -12.15
C LEU A 149 -18.99 13.63 -11.11
N THR A 150 -17.98 14.38 -10.65
CA THR A 150 -18.20 15.49 -9.70
C THR A 150 -19.00 16.63 -10.33
N PHE A 151 -18.70 17.01 -11.57
CA PHE A 151 -19.49 18.02 -12.29
C PHE A 151 -20.93 17.57 -12.54
N GLY A 152 -21.13 16.30 -12.93
CA GLY A 152 -22.46 15.71 -13.10
C GLY A 152 -23.28 15.74 -11.81
N ALA A 153 -22.68 15.33 -10.69
CA ALA A 153 -23.32 15.37 -9.37
C ALA A 153 -23.68 16.80 -8.95
N TYR A 154 -22.79 17.77 -9.18
CA TYR A 154 -23.07 19.18 -8.89
C TYR A 154 -24.26 19.72 -9.70
N LYS A 155 -24.29 19.46 -11.01
CA LYS A 155 -25.40 19.88 -11.88
C LYS A 155 -26.72 19.23 -11.48
N PHE A 156 -26.70 17.94 -11.13
CA PHE A 156 -27.88 17.22 -10.66
C PHE A 156 -28.42 17.83 -9.35
N PHE A 157 -27.55 18.11 -8.39
CA PHE A 157 -27.93 18.73 -7.12
C PHE A 157 -28.47 20.16 -7.31
N HIS A 158 -27.86 20.94 -8.22
CA HIS A 158 -28.32 22.29 -8.56
C HIS A 158 -29.71 22.28 -9.23
N ILE A 159 -29.99 21.33 -10.12
CA ILE A 159 -31.31 21.23 -10.79
C ILE A 159 -32.39 20.84 -9.79
N ILE A 160 -32.11 19.88 -8.91
CA ILE A 160 -33.06 19.45 -7.87
C ILE A 160 -33.39 20.60 -6.91
N THR A 161 -32.38 21.33 -6.44
CA THR A 161 -32.58 22.47 -5.55
C THR A 161 -33.40 23.58 -6.20
N SER A 162 -33.15 23.91 -7.48
CA SER A 162 -33.93 24.89 -8.24
C SER A 162 -35.41 24.50 -8.36
N ILE A 163 -35.71 23.25 -8.73
CA ILE A 163 -37.09 22.77 -8.89
C ILE A 163 -37.83 22.74 -7.55
N LEU A 164 -37.13 22.36 -6.47
CA LEU A 164 -37.72 22.31 -5.13
C LEU A 164 -38.07 23.72 -4.63
N VAL A 165 -37.19 24.70 -4.85
CA VAL A 165 -37.40 26.09 -4.44
C VAL A 165 -38.57 26.73 -5.19
N GLU A 166 -38.66 26.55 -6.51
CA GLU A 166 -39.79 27.09 -7.30
C GLU A 166 -41.13 26.49 -6.87
N ARG A 167 -41.17 25.17 -6.63
CA ARG A 167 -42.39 24.48 -6.17
C ARG A 167 -42.86 24.96 -4.80
N SER A 168 -41.95 25.19 -3.86
CA SER A 168 -42.28 25.71 -2.54
C SER A 168 -42.82 27.14 -2.59
N SER A 169 -42.23 28.00 -3.43
CA SER A 169 -42.68 29.39 -3.57
C SER A 169 -44.08 29.51 -4.20
N ALA A 170 -44.36 28.73 -5.25
CA ALA A 170 -45.66 28.76 -5.92
C ALA A 170 -46.79 28.29 -4.99
N MET A 171 -46.53 27.25 -4.18
CA MET A 171 -47.49 26.75 -3.20
C MET A 171 -47.80 27.79 -2.11
N GLY A 172 -46.77 28.49 -1.60
CA GLY A 172 -46.94 29.55 -0.60
C GLY A 172 -47.81 30.70 -1.10
N LEU A 173 -47.56 31.18 -2.33
CA LEU A 173 -48.37 32.23 -2.96
C LEU A 173 -49.83 31.80 -3.15
N ALA A 174 -50.07 30.56 -3.60
CA ALA A 174 -51.42 30.03 -3.77
C ALA A 174 -52.20 29.99 -2.45
N ILE A 175 -51.56 29.53 -1.37
CA ILE A 175 -52.16 29.50 -0.02
C ILE A 175 -52.53 30.91 0.44
N VAL A 176 -51.64 31.89 0.27
CA VAL A 176 -51.92 33.29 0.64
C VAL A 176 -53.10 33.84 -0.14
N THR A 177 -53.19 33.58 -1.45
CA THR A 177 -54.32 34.06 -2.26
C THR A 177 -55.66 33.45 -1.83
N VAL A 178 -55.70 32.16 -1.50
CA VAL A 178 -56.91 31.49 -1.02
C VAL A 178 -57.31 32.03 0.36
N LEU A 179 -56.35 32.22 1.27
CA LEU A 179 -56.62 32.82 2.58
C LEU A 179 -57.17 34.23 2.46
N MET A 180 -56.63 35.05 1.55
CA MET A 180 -57.15 36.39 1.29
C MET A 180 -58.58 36.35 0.74
N GLN A 181 -58.88 35.45 -0.21
CA GLN A 181 -60.25 35.28 -0.73
C GLN A 181 -61.24 34.83 0.35
N ILE A 182 -60.82 33.93 1.24
CA ILE A 182 -61.63 33.50 2.39
C ILE A 182 -61.91 34.69 3.31
N LEU A 183 -60.88 35.45 3.71
CA LEU A 183 -61.03 36.62 4.59
C LEU A 183 -61.94 37.70 4.01
N ILE A 184 -61.93 37.90 2.69
CA ILE A 184 -62.83 38.85 2.01
C ILE A 184 -64.30 38.38 2.08
N GLN A 185 -64.57 37.08 2.01
CA GLN A 185 -65.94 36.53 2.08
C GLN A 185 -66.51 36.49 3.51
N PHE A 186 -65.64 36.48 4.52
CA PHE A 186 -66.02 36.49 5.94
C PHE A 186 -65.94 37.87 6.60
N SER A 187 -65.56 38.92 5.86
CA SER A 187 -65.60 40.33 6.28
C SER A 187 -66.85 41.03 5.78
#